data_AF-A0A0W8F8Q4-F1
#
_entry.id   AF-A0A0W8F8Q4-F1
#
_cell.length_a   1.000
_cell.length_b   1.000
_cell.length_c   1.000
_cell.angle_alpha   90.00
_cell.angle_beta   90.00
_cell.angle_gamma   90.00
#
_symmetry.space_group_name_H-M   'P 1'
#
loop_
_entity.id
_entity.type
_entity.pdbx_description
1 polymer ?
#
loop_
_entity_poly.entity_id
_entity_poly.type
_entity_poly.pdbx_seq_one_letter_code
_entity_poly.pdbx_strand_id
1 'polypeptide(L)'
;MQLLAEPIEAAPQSLQDRISYLEATIVQLKEENAAMAAAQAHFIENQEIQLKLIKQLRERAMKPANGTKTIARIAKIDEILKSRGATTLKELERILGIDRATMTRLLGKLDMRRYDLHARPGDEREKVLRLKAQIR
;
A
#
# COMPACT_ATOMS: atom_id res chain seq x y z
N MET A 1 59.61 70.30 1.70
CA MET A 1 59.62 69.23 2.72
C MET A 1 58.19 68.79 2.97
N GLN A 2 57.81 67.60 2.50
CA GLN A 2 56.82 66.68 3.09
C GLN A 2 56.60 65.57 2.06
N LEU A 3 57.44 64.53 2.16
CA LEU A 3 57.17 63.25 1.51
C LEU A 3 55.98 62.64 2.24
N LEU A 4 54.85 62.55 1.54
CA LEU A 4 53.70 61.75 1.92
C LEU A 4 54.12 60.28 1.82
N ALA A 5 54.84 59.80 2.83
CA ALA A 5 55.01 58.37 3.04
C ALA A 5 53.72 57.88 3.68
N GLU A 6 52.81 57.33 2.88
CA GLU A 6 51.91 56.32 3.44
C GLU A 6 52.79 55.26 4.12
N PRO A 7 52.48 54.82 5.35
CA PRO A 7 53.38 53.95 6.08
C PRO A 7 53.46 52.63 5.33
N ILE A 8 54.66 52.27 4.89
CA ILE A 8 54.97 51.00 4.20
C ILE A 8 54.50 49.79 5.04
N GLU A 9 54.30 49.95 6.35
CA GLU A 9 53.75 48.97 7.29
C GLU A 9 52.22 48.75 7.21
N ALA A 10 51.45 49.71 6.66
CA ALA A 10 49.98 49.61 6.63
C ALA A 10 49.46 48.59 5.62
N ALA A 11 50.15 48.43 4.49
CA ALA A 11 49.75 47.48 3.44
C ALA A 11 49.95 46.00 3.83
N PRO A 12 51.08 45.59 4.45
CA PRO A 12 51.24 44.24 5.02
C PRO A 12 50.16 43.92 6.06
N GLN A 13 49.87 44.86 6.97
CA GLN A 13 48.86 44.67 8.00
C GLN A 13 47.46 44.45 7.42
N SER A 14 47.07 45.26 6.43
CA SER A 14 45.79 45.10 5.73
C SER A 14 45.67 43.75 5.01
N LEU A 15 46.75 43.24 4.42
CA LEU A 15 46.78 41.91 3.83
C LEU A 15 46.67 40.82 4.89
N GLN A 16 47.33 40.99 6.04
CA GLN A 16 47.24 40.08 7.18
C GLN A 16 45.79 39.97 7.68
N ASP A 17 45.12 41.11 7.89
CA ASP A 17 43.74 41.16 8.36
C ASP A 17 42.78 40.49 7.35
N ARG A 18 43.04 40.69 6.05
CA ARG A 18 42.26 40.05 4.98
C ARG A 18 42.50 38.54 4.92
N ILE A 19 43.72 38.07 5.14
CA ILE A 19 44.04 36.64 5.23
C ILE A 19 43.30 36.03 6.41
N SER A 20 43.37 36.65 7.59
CA SER A 20 42.64 36.17 8.78
C SER A 20 41.13 36.13 8.58
N TYR A 21 40.56 37.14 7.91
CA TYR A 21 39.14 37.15 7.55
C TYR A 21 38.77 36.01 6.58
N LEU A 22 39.59 35.78 5.55
CA LEU A 22 39.37 34.71 4.58
C LEU A 22 39.52 33.33 5.23
N GLU A 23 40.48 33.14 6.13
CA GLU A 23 40.66 31.91 6.88
C GLU A 23 39.44 31.60 7.75
N ALA A 24 38.93 32.59 8.49
CA ALA A 24 37.70 32.46 9.26
C ALA A 24 36.50 32.09 8.37
N THR A 25 36.38 32.74 7.21
CA THR A 25 35.32 32.45 6.22
C THR A 25 35.44 31.02 5.69
N ILE A 26 36.65 30.54 5.40
CA ILE A 26 36.90 29.18 4.92
C ILE A 26 36.53 28.15 5.99
N VAL A 27 36.84 28.42 7.26
CA VAL A 27 36.44 27.53 8.37
C VAL A 27 34.93 27.45 8.45
N GLN A 28 34.22 28.58 8.42
CA GLN A 28 32.76 28.61 8.46
C GLN A 28 32.13 27.86 7.27
N LEU A 29 32.63 28.08 6.05
CA LEU A 29 32.13 27.38 4.86
C LEU A 29 32.37 25.87 4.91
N LYS A 30 33.47 25.42 5.54
CA LYS A 30 33.72 23.98 5.74
C LYS A 30 32.73 23.37 6.72
N GLU A 31 32.43 24.08 7.80
CA GLU A 31 31.43 23.65 8.79
C GLU A 31 30.03 23.58 8.17
N GLU A 32 29.63 24.60 7.42
CA GLU A 32 28.35 24.63 6.70
C GLU A 32 28.24 23.50 5.67
N ASN A 33 29.31 23.24 4.90
CA ASN A 33 29.35 22.12 3.96
C ASN A 33 29.25 20.76 4.66
N ALA A 34 29.89 20.59 5.82
CA ALA A 34 29.79 19.36 6.60
C ALA A 34 28.36 19.15 7.13
N ALA A 35 27.73 20.21 7.64
CA ALA A 35 26.34 20.16 8.09
C ALA A 35 25.37 19.84 6.95
N MET A 36 25.55 20.45 5.78
CA MET A 36 24.75 20.18 4.58
C MET A 36 24.92 18.73 4.09
N ALA A 37 26.15 18.21 4.09
CA ALA A 37 26.42 16.83 3.72
C ALA A 37 25.73 15.84 4.68
N ALA A 38 25.75 16.11 6.00
CA ALA A 38 25.05 15.31 6.99
C ALA A 38 23.53 15.34 6.81
N ALA A 39 22.94 16.52 6.56
CA ALA A 39 21.52 16.66 6.28
C ALA A 39 21.10 15.90 5.01
N GLN A 40 21.93 15.95 3.97
CA GLN A 40 21.68 15.24 2.72
C GLN A 40 21.75 13.72 2.90
N ALA A 41 22.69 13.21 3.70
CA ALA A 41 22.77 11.79 4.03
C ALA A 41 21.49 11.30 4.73
N HIS A 42 20.99 12.04 5.73
CA HIS A 42 19.73 11.73 6.40
C HIS A 42 18.52 11.78 5.46
N PHE A 43 18.51 12.73 4.52
CA PHE A 43 17.44 12.82 3.52
C PHE A 43 17.43 11.60 2.59
N ILE A 44 18.59 11.18 2.10
CA ILE A 44 18.73 9.98 1.26
C ILE A 44 18.27 8.74 2.01
N GLU A 45 18.70 8.55 3.25
CA GLU A 45 18.27 7.42 4.09
C GLU A 45 16.74 7.39 4.26
N ASN A 46 16.12 8.54 4.54
CA ASN A 46 14.67 8.64 4.66
C ASN A 46 13.97 8.29 3.34
N GLN A 47 14.48 8.78 2.20
CA GLN A 47 13.96 8.42 0.88
C GLN A 47 14.06 6.91 0.60
N GLU A 48 15.16 6.26 0.96
CA GLU A 48 15.30 4.81 0.80
C GLU A 48 14.31 4.03 1.67
N ILE A 49 14.08 4.45 2.92
CA ILE A 49 13.08 3.87 3.81
C ILE A 49 11.68 4.01 3.21
N GLN A 50 11.35 5.20 2.70
CA GLN A 50 10.06 5.45 2.04
C GLN A 50 9.87 4.57 0.80
N LEU A 51 10.89 4.45 -0.05
CA LEU A 51 10.84 3.59 -1.24
C LEU A 51 10.64 2.11 -0.87
N LYS A 52 11.33 1.62 0.18
CA LYS A 52 11.14 0.26 0.71
C LYS A 52 9.70 0.06 1.20
N LEU A 53 9.15 1.02 1.95
CA LEU A 53 7.77 0.96 2.43
C LEU A 53 6.75 0.96 1.28
N ILE A 54 6.92 1.85 0.29
CA ILE A 54 6.06 1.91 -0.90
C ILE A 54 6.08 0.57 -1.63
N LYS A 55 7.26 -0.03 -1.81
CA LYS A 55 7.39 -1.35 -2.45
C LYS A 55 6.63 -2.42 -1.67
N GLN A 56 6.79 -2.50 -0.36
CA GLN A 56 6.08 -3.46 0.49
C GLN A 56 4.56 -3.26 0.44
N LEU A 57 4.08 -2.01 0.43
CA LEU A 57 2.65 -1.71 0.31
C LEU A 57 2.09 -2.13 -1.04
N ARG A 58 2.81 -1.86 -2.14
CA ARG A 58 2.42 -2.30 -3.49
C ARG A 58 2.35 -3.83 -3.59
N GLU A 59 3.34 -4.53 -3.05
CA GLU A 59 3.36 -6.00 -3.01
C GLU A 59 2.20 -6.57 -2.18
N ARG A 60 1.85 -5.93 -1.06
CA ARG A 60 0.68 -6.32 -0.26
C ARG A 60 -0.63 -6.05 -0.98
N ALA A 61 -0.75 -4.94 -1.70
CA ALA A 61 -1.95 -4.59 -2.46
C ALA A 61 -2.17 -5.52 -3.67
N MET A 62 -1.10 -6.00 -4.31
CA MET A 62 -1.15 -6.96 -5.41
C MET A 62 -1.64 -8.35 -4.97
N LYS A 63 -1.48 -8.71 -3.69
CA LYS A 63 -2.07 -9.94 -3.16
C LYS A 63 -3.58 -9.71 -3.04
N PRO A 64 -4.43 -10.50 -3.74
CA PRO A 64 -5.87 -10.33 -3.63
C PRO A 64 -6.28 -10.45 -2.16
N ALA A 65 -6.89 -9.40 -1.62
CA ALA A 65 -7.31 -9.37 -0.23
C ALA A 65 -8.13 -10.63 0.08
N ASN A 66 -7.72 -11.34 1.14
CA ASN A 66 -8.39 -12.55 1.61
C ASN A 66 -9.90 -12.25 1.77
N GLY A 67 -10.73 -12.83 0.90
CA GLY A 67 -12.18 -12.62 0.91
C GLY A 67 -12.79 -12.08 -0.38
N THR A 68 -12.03 -11.38 -1.23
CA THR A 68 -12.54 -10.84 -2.52
C THR A 68 -13.12 -11.94 -3.43
N LYS A 69 -12.41 -13.07 -3.55
CA LYS A 69 -12.90 -14.24 -4.29
C LYS A 69 -14.16 -14.85 -3.69
N THR A 70 -14.30 -14.85 -2.37
CA THR A 70 -15.49 -15.35 -1.68
C THR A 70 -16.69 -14.43 -1.92
N ILE A 71 -16.50 -13.11 -1.78
CA ILE A 71 -17.54 -12.10 -2.02
C ILE A 71 -18.02 -12.18 -3.48
N ALA A 72 -17.10 -12.23 -4.43
CA ALA A 72 -17.44 -12.36 -5.86
C ALA A 72 -18.20 -13.66 -6.17
N ARG A 73 -17.85 -14.78 -5.52
CA ARG A 73 -18.57 -16.04 -5.66
C ARG A 73 -19.98 -15.98 -5.06
N ILE A 74 -20.14 -15.35 -3.89
CA ILE A 74 -21.46 -15.14 -3.27
C ILE A 74 -22.34 -14.25 -4.15
N ALA A 75 -21.78 -13.17 -4.72
CA ALA A 75 -22.49 -12.30 -5.67
C ALA A 75 -22.97 -13.09 -6.90
N LYS A 76 -22.11 -13.95 -7.49
CA LYS A 76 -22.53 -14.84 -8.58
C LYS A 76 -23.63 -15.83 -8.18
N ILE A 77 -23.60 -16.38 -6.96
CA ILE A 77 -24.69 -17.24 -6.47
C ILE A 77 -26.00 -16.43 -6.42
N ASP A 78 -25.97 -15.19 -5.94
CA ASP A 78 -27.14 -14.31 -5.90
C ASP A 78 -27.71 -14.05 -7.31
N GLU A 79 -26.84 -13.77 -8.30
CA GLU A 79 -27.23 -13.58 -9.71
C GLU A 79 -27.84 -14.83 -10.33
N ILE A 80 -27.24 -16.01 -10.09
CA ILE A 80 -27.76 -17.29 -10.61
C ILE A 80 -29.13 -17.58 -10.02
N LEU A 81 -29.30 -17.42 -8.71
CA LEU A 81 -30.58 -17.72 -8.05
C LEU A 81 -31.65 -16.69 -8.41
N LYS A 82 -31.31 -15.43 -8.68
CA LYS A 82 -32.25 -14.42 -9.20
C LYS A 82 -32.71 -14.70 -10.62
N SER A 83 -31.81 -15.18 -11.48
CA SER A 83 -32.09 -15.41 -12.90
C SER A 83 -32.75 -16.75 -13.18
N ARG A 84 -32.33 -17.82 -12.49
CA ARG A 84 -32.78 -19.20 -12.73
C ARG A 84 -33.70 -19.75 -11.64
N GLY A 85 -33.76 -19.11 -10.48
CA GLY A 85 -34.46 -19.64 -9.31
C GLY A 85 -33.66 -20.70 -8.56
N ALA A 86 -34.37 -21.55 -7.81
CA ALA A 86 -33.78 -22.58 -6.96
C ALA A 86 -32.90 -23.56 -7.77
N THR A 87 -31.67 -23.81 -7.32
CA THR A 87 -30.66 -24.58 -8.07
C THR A 87 -29.93 -25.56 -7.14
N THR A 88 -29.49 -26.72 -7.64
CA THR A 88 -28.72 -27.69 -6.84
C THR A 88 -27.30 -27.23 -6.57
N LEU A 89 -26.71 -27.72 -5.47
CA LEU A 89 -25.30 -27.46 -5.16
C LEU A 89 -24.35 -27.96 -6.24
N LYS A 90 -24.61 -29.14 -6.84
CA LYS A 90 -23.79 -29.68 -7.93
C LYS A 90 -23.79 -28.78 -9.17
N GLU A 91 -24.94 -28.18 -9.48
CA GLU A 91 -25.03 -27.26 -10.60
C GLU A 91 -24.30 -25.95 -10.30
N LEU A 92 -24.42 -25.43 -9.07
CA LEU A 92 -23.64 -24.27 -8.63
C LEU A 92 -22.13 -24.55 -8.63
N GLU A 93 -21.69 -25.74 -8.24
CA GLU A 93 -20.30 -26.20 -8.32
C GLU A 93 -19.80 -26.16 -9.76
N ARG A 94 -20.59 -26.68 -10.71
CA ARG A 94 -20.29 -26.68 -12.14
C ARG A 94 -20.21 -25.27 -12.72
N ILE A 95 -21.18 -24.41 -12.41
CA ILE A 95 -21.25 -23.04 -12.96
C ILE A 95 -20.12 -22.16 -12.40
N LEU A 96 -19.80 -22.32 -11.12
CA LEU A 96 -18.74 -21.54 -10.46
C LEU A 96 -17.34 -22.13 -10.70
N GLY A 97 -17.24 -23.35 -11.25
CA GLY A 97 -15.98 -24.06 -11.46
C GLY A 97 -15.26 -24.35 -10.15
N ILE A 98 -15.99 -24.77 -9.11
CA ILE A 98 -15.43 -25.03 -7.78
C ILE A 98 -15.73 -26.46 -7.32
N ASP A 99 -14.86 -26.99 -6.47
CA ASP A 99 -15.03 -28.29 -5.86
C ASP A 99 -16.02 -28.25 -4.68
N ARG A 100 -16.52 -29.44 -4.31
CA ARG A 100 -17.48 -29.63 -3.23
C ARG A 100 -17.01 -29.09 -1.87
N ALA A 101 -15.72 -29.20 -1.55
CA ALA A 101 -15.20 -28.70 -0.28
C ALA A 101 -15.20 -27.17 -0.25
N THR A 102 -14.82 -26.52 -1.37
CA THR A 102 -14.96 -25.07 -1.52
C THR A 102 -16.43 -24.62 -1.47
N MET A 103 -17.35 -25.34 -2.11
CA MET A 103 -18.78 -25.04 -2.03
C MET A 103 -19.31 -25.12 -0.59
N THR A 104 -18.94 -26.18 0.14
CA THR A 104 -19.32 -26.35 1.57
C THR A 104 -18.81 -25.19 2.42
N ARG A 105 -17.57 -24.73 2.17
CA ARG A 105 -17.00 -23.55 2.84
C ARG A 105 -17.73 -22.25 2.48
N LEU A 106 -18.20 -22.11 1.24
CA LEU A 106 -18.99 -20.94 0.82
C LEU A 106 -20.37 -20.94 1.48
N LEU A 107 -21.02 -22.10 1.60
CA LEU A 107 -22.29 -22.24 2.33
C LEU A 107 -22.16 -21.79 3.78
N GLY A 108 -21.07 -22.13 4.47
CA GLY A 108 -20.80 -21.65 5.83
C GLY A 108 -20.60 -20.13 5.95
N LYS A 109 -20.38 -19.42 4.83
CA LYS A 109 -20.22 -17.96 4.77
C LYS A 109 -21.42 -17.23 4.16
N LEU A 110 -22.40 -17.97 3.66
CA LEU A 110 -23.62 -17.40 3.08
C LEU A 110 -24.57 -16.96 4.21
N ASP A 111 -25.25 -15.84 4.01
CA ASP A 111 -26.24 -15.36 4.95
C ASP A 111 -27.54 -16.18 4.85
N MET A 112 -27.70 -17.17 5.73
CA MET A 112 -28.88 -18.03 5.78
C MET A 112 -30.19 -17.28 6.14
N ARG A 113 -30.14 -15.97 6.44
CA ARG A 113 -31.34 -15.13 6.50
C ARG A 113 -31.92 -14.87 5.11
N ARG A 114 -31.06 -14.83 4.08
CA ARG A 114 -31.43 -14.60 2.67
C ARG A 114 -31.56 -15.87 1.85
N TYR A 115 -30.88 -16.93 2.23
CA TYR A 115 -30.89 -18.20 1.52
C TYR A 115 -31.59 -19.29 2.32
N ASP A 116 -32.12 -20.27 1.61
CA ASP A 116 -32.68 -21.48 2.18
C ASP A 116 -32.10 -22.71 1.47
N LEU A 117 -31.71 -23.71 2.25
CA LEU A 117 -31.06 -24.93 1.78
C LEU A 117 -31.91 -26.13 2.20
N HIS A 118 -32.48 -26.81 1.22
CA HIS A 118 -33.37 -27.96 1.43
C HIS A 118 -32.91 -29.15 0.59
N ALA A 119 -33.34 -30.35 0.98
CA ALA A 119 -33.17 -31.54 0.14
C ALA A 119 -34.04 -31.42 -1.12
N ARG A 120 -33.54 -31.92 -2.25
CA ARG A 120 -34.30 -31.97 -3.49
C ARG A 120 -35.50 -32.91 -3.30
N PRO A 121 -36.72 -32.48 -3.66
CA PRO A 121 -37.87 -33.39 -3.68
C PRO A 121 -37.59 -34.59 -4.59
N GLY A 122 -37.62 -35.81 -4.03
CA GLY A 122 -37.36 -37.06 -4.75
C GLY A 122 -35.91 -37.58 -4.69
N ASP A 123 -34.94 -36.77 -4.26
CA ASP A 123 -33.57 -37.23 -3.99
C ASP A 123 -32.97 -36.49 -2.79
N GLU A 124 -33.05 -37.12 -1.61
CA GLU A 124 -32.56 -36.55 -0.36
C GLU A 124 -31.04 -36.33 -0.33
N ARG A 125 -30.30 -36.96 -1.26
CA ARG A 125 -28.84 -36.81 -1.36
C ARG A 125 -28.42 -35.52 -2.04
N GLU A 126 -29.31 -34.87 -2.78
CA GLU A 126 -29.05 -33.60 -3.44
C GLU A 126 -29.65 -32.43 -2.65
N LYS A 127 -28.83 -31.40 -2.42
CA LYS A 127 -29.30 -30.17 -1.77
C LYS A 127 -29.55 -29.09 -2.80
N VAL A 128 -30.64 -28.36 -2.60
CA VAL A 128 -31.10 -27.24 -3.43
C VAL A 128 -31.00 -25.96 -2.62
N LEU A 129 -30.32 -24.96 -3.18
CA LEU A 129 -30.22 -23.61 -2.63
C LEU A 129 -31.26 -22.73 -3.32
N ARG A 130 -32.04 -21.99 -2.54
CA ARG A 130 -33.01 -21.00 -3.03
C ARG A 130 -32.84 -19.67 -2.29
N LEU A 131 -33.26 -18.59 -2.93
CA LEU A 131 -33.45 -17.31 -2.25
C LEU A 131 -34.74 -17.37 -1.43
N LYS A 132 -34.68 -16.95 -0.17
CA LYS A 132 -35.88 -16.62 0.61
C LYS A 132 -36.46 -15.37 -0.04
N ALA A 133 -37.71 -15.44 -0.48
CA ALA A 133 -38.41 -14.27 -0.97
C ALA A 133 -38.32 -13.18 0.11
N GLN A 134 -37.70 -12.05 -0.20
CA GLN A 134 -37.80 -10.88 0.65
C GLN A 134 -39.28 -10.49 0.66
N ILE A 135 -39.92 -10.68 1.80
CA ILE A 135 -41.20 -10.02 2.09
C ILE A 135 -40.87 -8.52 1.97
N ARG A 136 -41.50 -7.87 0.99
CA ARG A 136 -41.45 -6.42 0.79
C ARG A 136 -42.06 -5.71 1.97
#